data_AF-A0A545SL48-F1
#
_entry.id   AF-A0A545SL48-F1
#
_cell.length_a   1.000
_cell.length_b   1.000
_cell.length_c   1.000
_cell.angle_alpha   90.00
_cell.angle_beta   90.00
_cell.angle_gamma   90.00
#
_symmetry.space_group_name_H-M   'P 1'
#
loop_
_entity.id
_entity.type
_entity.pdbx_description
1 polymer ?
#
loop_
_entity_poly.entity_id
_entity_poly.type
_entity_poly.pdbx_seq_one_letter_code
_entity_poly.pdbx_strand_id
1 'polypeptide(L)'
;MPAHNNEFPWMSYYGNYNFFERRMREHSKVNSIRKINASLYDIERSDGTTIKAFICECYSFDVAEYIESCQELGELDAIIISSNWCGYTFDVKRHCMSEQVGVYDIGGFMAALNMPNYWEYLTKYEREEFKENGWI
;
A
#
# COMPACT_ATOMS: atom_id res chain seq x y z
N MET A 1 -19.53 4.35 -7.63
CA MET A 1 -19.97 4.85 -6.32
C MET A 1 -19.01 4.26 -5.29
N PRO A 2 -18.20 5.05 -4.58
CA PRO A 2 -17.43 4.52 -3.47
C PRO A 2 -18.43 3.99 -2.44
N ALA A 3 -18.16 2.81 -1.88
CA ALA A 3 -18.99 2.24 -0.83
C ALA A 3 -18.90 3.16 0.40
N HIS A 4 -20.00 3.83 0.75
CA HIS A 4 -20.03 4.79 1.84
C HIS A 4 -19.79 4.07 3.17
N ASN A 5 -18.62 4.32 3.78
CA ASN A 5 -18.31 3.94 5.15
C ASN A 5 -18.28 5.22 6.00
N ASN A 6 -19.02 5.21 7.13
CA ASN A 6 -19.18 6.35 8.02
C ASN A 6 -17.91 6.72 8.81
N GLU A 7 -16.90 5.85 8.85
CA GLU A 7 -15.64 6.11 9.57
C GLU A 7 -14.50 6.56 8.63
N PHE A 8 -14.46 6.08 7.38
CA PHE A 8 -13.48 6.51 6.38
C PHE A 8 -13.92 6.12 4.95
N PRO A 9 -13.90 7.02 3.95
CA PRO A 9 -14.46 6.76 2.62
C PRO A 9 -13.76 5.64 1.84
N TRP A 10 -12.54 5.27 2.25
CA TRP A 10 -11.68 4.29 1.56
C TRP A 10 -11.51 2.96 2.32
N MET A 11 -12.15 2.81 3.48
CA MET A 11 -12.12 1.57 4.26
C MET A 11 -12.95 0.47 3.60
N SER A 12 -12.47 -0.77 3.65
CA SER A 12 -13.22 -1.93 3.14
C SER A 12 -14.57 -2.04 3.83
N TYR A 13 -15.62 -2.26 3.03
CA TYR A 13 -16.97 -2.57 3.52
C TYR A 13 -16.98 -3.85 4.38
N TYR A 14 -16.02 -4.76 4.16
CA TYR A 14 -15.95 -6.06 4.83
C TYR A 14 -15.11 -6.05 6.12
N GLY A 15 -14.38 -4.96 6.40
CA GLY A 15 -13.63 -4.73 7.65
C GLY A 15 -12.53 -5.75 7.99
N ASN A 16 -12.33 -6.77 7.14
CA ASN A 16 -11.46 -7.91 7.40
C ASN A 16 -10.63 -8.24 6.17
N TYR A 17 -9.38 -7.79 6.18
CA TYR A 17 -8.38 -8.14 5.18
C TYR A 17 -7.73 -9.51 5.48
N ASN A 18 -8.56 -10.53 5.75
CA ASN A 18 -8.09 -11.86 6.14
C ASN A 18 -7.10 -12.47 5.14
N PHE A 19 -7.32 -12.22 3.85
CA PHE A 19 -6.39 -12.64 2.80
C PHE A 19 -5.03 -11.98 2.98
N PHE A 20 -4.99 -10.65 3.10
CA PHE A 20 -3.75 -9.89 3.32
C PHE A 20 -3.04 -10.36 4.60
N GLU A 21 -3.75 -10.44 5.71
CA GLU A 21 -3.18 -10.87 7.01
C GLU A 21 -2.57 -12.27 6.92
N ARG A 22 -3.25 -13.21 6.25
CA ARG A 22 -2.71 -14.55 6.02
C ARG A 22 -1.44 -14.51 5.17
N ARG A 23 -1.44 -13.76 4.07
CA ARG A 23 -0.27 -13.64 3.19
C ARG A 23 0.93 -13.02 3.89
N MET A 24 0.70 -12.04 4.76
CA MET A 24 1.77 -11.43 5.55
C MET A 24 2.36 -12.43 6.56
N ARG A 25 1.53 -13.24 7.24
CA ARG A 25 2.00 -14.28 8.16
C ARG A 25 2.78 -15.41 7.46
N GLU A 26 2.47 -15.68 6.20
CA GLU A 26 3.16 -16.71 5.38
C GLU A 26 4.45 -16.19 4.72
N HIS A 27 4.67 -14.87 4.68
CA HIS A 27 5.77 -14.28 3.93
C HIS A 27 7.09 -14.37 4.71
N SER A 28 8.13 -14.94 4.09
CA SER A 28 9.43 -15.20 4.76
C SER A 28 10.19 -13.95 5.21
N LYS A 29 9.84 -12.77 4.70
CA LYS A 29 10.42 -11.47 5.09
C LYS A 29 9.62 -10.73 6.17
N VAL A 30 8.52 -11.31 6.65
CA VAL A 30 7.69 -10.75 7.70
C VAL A 30 7.89 -11.58 8.97
N ASN A 31 8.27 -10.92 10.06
CA ASN A 31 8.39 -11.54 11.38
C ASN A 31 7.02 -11.53 12.10
N SER A 32 6.34 -10.39 12.07
CA SER A 32 5.04 -10.23 12.73
C SER A 32 4.16 -9.20 12.02
N ILE A 33 2.85 -9.31 12.23
CA ILE A 33 1.86 -8.33 11.77
C ILE A 33 0.93 -7.98 12.93
N ARG A 34 0.75 -6.69 13.17
CA ARG A 34 -0.12 -6.14 14.21
C ARG A 34 -1.14 -5.21 13.57
N LYS A 35 -2.43 -5.52 13.77
CA LYS A 35 -3.53 -4.65 13.37
C LYS A 35 -3.66 -3.49 14.35
N ILE A 36 -3.55 -2.26 13.87
CA ILE A 36 -3.69 -1.03 14.66
C ILE A 36 -5.14 -0.56 14.64
N ASN A 37 -5.76 -0.56 13.46
CA ASN A 37 -7.20 -0.32 13.27
C ASN A 37 -7.73 -1.14 12.08
N ALA A 38 -8.94 -0.85 11.59
CA ALA A 38 -9.57 -1.61 10.51
C ALA A 38 -8.71 -1.75 9.24
N SER A 39 -7.93 -0.72 8.90
CA SER A 39 -7.17 -0.61 7.65
C SER A 39 -5.68 -0.28 7.85
N LEU A 40 -5.19 -0.19 9.09
CA LEU A 40 -3.81 0.18 9.40
C LEU A 40 -3.11 -0.95 10.16
N TYR A 41 -1.90 -1.28 9.70
CA TYR A 41 -1.11 -2.39 10.21
C TYR A 41 0.34 -1.97 10.44
N ASP A 42 0.94 -2.46 11.51
CA ASP A 42 2.39 -2.50 11.67
C ASP A 42 2.89 -3.87 11.21
N ILE A 43 3.82 -3.88 10.28
CA ILE A 43 4.42 -5.09 9.71
C ILE A 43 5.90 -5.09 10.05
N GLU A 44 6.29 -5.96 10.96
CA GLU A 44 7.68 -6.12 11.35
C GLU A 44 8.37 -7.05 10.34
N ARG A 45 9.45 -6.57 9.74
CA ARG A 45 10.26 -7.31 8.78
C ARG A 45 11.33 -8.14 9.49
N SER A 46 11.82 -9.15 8.78
CA SER A 46 12.88 -10.04 9.28
C SER A 46 14.21 -9.32 9.58
N ASP A 47 14.41 -8.12 9.05
CA ASP A 47 15.58 -7.27 9.31
C ASP A 47 15.40 -6.32 10.52
N GLY A 48 14.26 -6.42 11.23
CA GLY A 48 13.92 -5.61 12.39
C GLY A 48 13.30 -4.24 12.06
N THR A 49 13.13 -3.90 10.78
CA THR A 49 12.40 -2.70 10.38
C THR A 49 10.89 -2.91 10.47
N THR A 50 10.14 -1.84 10.72
CA THR A 50 8.67 -1.88 10.75
C THR A 50 8.12 -1.04 9.61
N ILE A 51 7.15 -1.57 8.88
CA ILE A 51 6.38 -0.85 7.86
C ILE A 51 4.99 -0.59 8.42
N LYS A 52 4.63 0.68 8.54
CA LYS A 52 3.25 1.11 8.77
C LYS A 52 2.48 1.11 7.45
N ALA A 53 1.67 0.07 7.28
CA ALA A 53 0.94 -0.22 6.05
C ALA A 53 -0.54 0.15 6.18
N PHE A 54 -1.01 1.02 5.29
CA PHE A 54 -2.42 1.31 5.10
C PHE A 54 -2.98 0.48 3.94
N ILE A 55 -4.08 -0.23 4.19
CA ILE A 55 -4.77 -1.05 3.19
C ILE A 55 -6.17 -0.49 2.92
N CYS A 56 -6.49 -0.24 1.65
CA CYS A 56 -7.75 0.40 1.26
C CYS A 56 -8.38 -0.25 0.03
N GLU A 57 -9.68 -0.01 -0.17
CA GLU A 57 -10.46 -0.46 -1.34
C GLU A 57 -10.94 0.76 -2.13
N CYS A 58 -10.02 1.66 -2.49
CA CYS A 58 -10.33 2.88 -3.23
C CYS A 58 -10.43 2.64 -4.74
N TYR A 59 -11.50 3.11 -5.40
CA TYR A 59 -11.70 2.97 -6.86
C TYR A 59 -10.56 3.56 -7.70
N SER A 60 -10.02 4.70 -7.27
CA SER A 60 -8.88 5.38 -7.90
C SER A 60 -8.11 6.12 -6.82
N PHE A 61 -6.93 5.60 -6.46
CA PHE A 61 -6.08 6.23 -5.44
C PHE A 61 -5.06 7.16 -6.13
N ASP A 62 -5.11 8.45 -5.81
CA ASP A 62 -4.20 9.48 -6.30
C ASP A 62 -3.50 10.25 -5.16
N VAL A 63 -2.80 11.33 -5.50
CA VAL A 63 -2.00 12.13 -4.56
C VAL A 63 -2.88 12.79 -3.48
N ALA A 64 -4.09 13.21 -3.82
CA ALA A 64 -5.02 13.80 -2.88
C ALA A 64 -5.46 12.76 -1.82
N GLU A 65 -5.84 11.55 -2.24
CA GLU A 65 -6.19 10.48 -1.30
C GLU A 65 -5.01 10.09 -0.40
N TYR A 66 -3.78 10.13 -0.91
CA TYR A 66 -2.58 9.92 -0.10
C TYR A 66 -2.42 11.01 0.98
N ILE A 67 -2.53 12.28 0.61
CA ILE A 67 -2.43 13.41 1.56
C ILE A 67 -3.51 13.31 2.64
N GLU A 68 -4.76 13.03 2.26
CA GLU A 68 -5.86 12.84 3.22
C GLU A 68 -5.57 11.66 4.16
N SER A 69 -5.07 10.55 3.63
CA SER A 69 -4.70 9.38 4.44
C SER A 69 -3.62 9.72 5.47
N CYS A 70 -2.61 10.51 5.10
CA CYS A 70 -1.57 10.96 6.02
C CYS A 70 -2.08 11.94 7.08
N GLN A 71 -3.03 12.82 6.75
CA GLN A 71 -3.64 13.73 7.72
C GLN A 71 -4.40 12.99 8.82
N GLU A 72 -5.08 11.91 8.45
CA GLU A 72 -5.98 11.16 9.34
C GLU A 72 -5.27 10.02 10.09
N LEU A 73 -4.31 9.34 9.43
CA LEU A 73 -3.62 8.16 9.96
C LEU A 73 -2.18 8.45 10.41
N GLY A 74 -1.68 9.66 10.15
CA GLY A 74 -0.28 10.05 10.33
C GLY A 74 0.62 9.56 9.20
N GLU A 75 1.94 9.69 9.38
CA GLU A 75 2.93 9.21 8.40
C GLU A 75 2.78 7.71 8.14
N LEU A 76 2.78 7.34 6.86
CA LEU A 76 2.59 5.98 6.33
C LEU A 76 3.83 5.55 5.55
N ASP A 77 4.18 4.27 5.66
CA ASP A 77 5.33 3.69 4.96
C ASP A 77 4.91 2.99 3.66
N ALA A 78 3.69 2.44 3.63
CA ALA A 78 3.14 1.76 2.47
C ALA A 78 1.62 1.91 2.36
N ILE A 79 1.15 1.99 1.12
CA ILE A 79 -0.26 1.97 0.70
C ILE A 79 -0.50 0.71 -0.12
N ILE A 80 -1.51 -0.08 0.27
CA ILE A 80 -1.89 -1.32 -0.39
C ILE A 80 -3.34 -1.22 -0.86
N ILE A 81 -3.54 -1.28 -2.18
CA ILE A 81 -4.85 -1.34 -2.80
C ILE A 81 -5.32 -2.80 -2.82
N SER A 82 -6.36 -3.08 -2.04
CA SER A 82 -6.91 -4.43 -1.84
C SER A 82 -8.16 -4.69 -2.69
N SER A 83 -8.15 -4.29 -3.96
CA SER A 83 -9.27 -4.55 -4.88
C SER A 83 -8.79 -4.80 -6.30
N ASN A 84 -9.36 -5.83 -6.94
CA ASN A 84 -9.06 -6.20 -8.33
C ASN A 84 -9.62 -5.23 -9.37
N TRP A 85 -10.51 -4.32 -8.95
CA TRP A 85 -11.23 -3.39 -9.83
C TRP A 85 -10.77 -1.95 -9.63
N CYS A 86 -9.68 -1.78 -8.89
CA CYS A 86 -9.23 -0.53 -8.32
C CYS A 86 -7.74 -0.43 -8.50
N GLY A 87 -7.25 0.78 -8.76
CA GLY A 87 -5.85 1.02 -9.00
C GLY A 87 -5.41 2.34 -8.41
N TYR A 88 -4.12 2.59 -8.52
CA TYR A 88 -3.51 3.86 -8.21
C TYR A 88 -2.95 4.48 -9.50
N THR A 89 -2.85 5.80 -9.54
CA THR A 89 -2.21 6.50 -10.66
C THR A 89 -0.68 6.36 -10.58
N PHE A 90 0.01 6.43 -11.72
CA PHE A 90 1.48 6.42 -11.68
C PHE A 90 2.06 7.70 -11.06
N ASP A 91 1.32 8.81 -11.10
CA ASP A 91 1.69 10.05 -10.41
C ASP A 91 1.76 9.87 -8.89
N VAL A 92 0.76 9.22 -8.25
CA VAL A 92 0.84 8.95 -6.80
C VAL A 92 1.97 7.99 -6.48
N LYS A 93 2.16 6.95 -7.31
CA LYS A 93 3.28 6.02 -7.15
C LYS A 93 4.61 6.76 -7.16
N ARG A 94 4.83 7.64 -8.15
CA ARG A 94 6.05 8.44 -8.28
C ARG A 94 6.22 9.43 -7.14
N HIS A 95 5.15 10.11 -6.76
CA HIS A 95 5.15 11.06 -5.65
C HIS A 95 5.55 10.37 -4.34
N CYS A 96 4.85 9.29 -3.96
CA CYS A 96 5.15 8.51 -2.77
C CYS A 96 6.57 7.91 -2.79
N MET A 97 7.05 7.44 -3.94
CA MET A 97 8.44 6.95 -4.08
C MET A 97 9.48 8.01 -3.69
N SER A 98 9.23 9.29 -4.00
CA SER A 98 10.13 10.39 -3.61
C SER A 98 10.13 10.68 -2.11
N GLU A 99 9.08 10.25 -1.41
CA GLU A 99 8.90 10.34 0.04
C GLU A 99 9.25 9.02 0.76
N GLN A 100 9.82 8.05 0.04
CA GLN A 100 10.12 6.70 0.55
C GLN A 100 8.87 5.89 0.97
N VAL A 101 7.71 6.23 0.41
CA VAL A 101 6.44 5.55 0.62
C VAL A 101 6.12 4.65 -0.57
N GLY A 102 5.75 3.40 -0.29
CA GLY A 102 5.45 2.42 -1.32
C GLY A 102 3.95 2.31 -1.64
N VAL A 103 3.56 2.37 -2.91
CA VAL A 103 2.15 2.15 -3.34
C VAL A 103 2.03 0.89 -4.19
N TYR A 104 1.14 -0.03 -3.85
CA TYR A 104 1.03 -1.33 -4.52
C TYR A 104 -0.39 -1.91 -4.50
N ASP A 105 -0.61 -2.95 -5.30
CA ASP A 105 -1.56 -3.99 -4.96
C ASP A 105 -0.94 -5.01 -3.96
N ILE A 106 -1.70 -5.99 -3.50
CA ILE A 106 -1.19 -6.99 -2.55
C ILE A 106 0.00 -7.77 -3.13
N GLY A 107 -0.06 -8.13 -4.42
CA GLY A 107 1.01 -8.90 -5.08
C GLY A 107 2.31 -8.11 -5.19
N GLY A 108 2.22 -6.84 -5.57
CA GLY A 108 3.32 -5.89 -5.65
C GLY A 108 3.94 -5.63 -4.29
N PHE A 109 3.12 -5.50 -3.24
CA PHE A 109 3.64 -5.35 -1.87
C PHE A 109 4.42 -6.59 -1.42
N MET A 110 3.88 -7.80 -1.68
CA MET A 110 4.59 -9.04 -1.39
C MET A 110 5.95 -9.12 -2.11
N ALA A 111 6.02 -8.71 -3.38
CA ALA A 111 7.28 -8.65 -4.10
C ALA A 111 8.23 -7.60 -3.51
N ALA A 112 7.73 -6.40 -3.20
CA ALA A 112 8.47 -5.29 -2.63
C ALA A 112 9.13 -5.62 -1.28
N LEU A 113 8.49 -6.43 -0.43
CA LEU A 113 9.05 -6.89 0.86
C LEU A 113 10.37 -7.65 0.74
N ASN A 114 10.73 -8.13 -0.45
CA ASN A 114 12.01 -8.78 -0.71
C ASN A 114 13.15 -7.79 -1.01
N MET A 115 12.85 -6.50 -1.13
CA MET A 115 13.82 -5.42 -1.38
C MET A 115 14.07 -4.61 -0.09
N PRO A 116 15.31 -4.17 0.18
CA PRO A 116 15.59 -3.24 1.27
C PRO A 116 14.81 -1.92 1.11
N ASN A 117 14.93 -1.32 -0.08
CA ASN A 117 14.19 -0.12 -0.49
C ASN A 117 12.84 -0.54 -1.10
N TYR A 118 11.95 -1.08 -0.28
CA TYR A 118 10.69 -1.63 -0.76
C TYR A 118 9.91 -0.59 -1.58
N TRP A 119 9.92 0.70 -1.18
CA TRP A 119 9.26 1.82 -1.88
C TRP A 119 9.65 1.95 -3.35
N GLU A 120 10.85 1.54 -3.74
CA GLU A 120 11.35 1.63 -5.12
C GLU A 120 10.82 0.52 -6.05
N TYR A 121 10.08 -0.46 -5.52
CA TYR A 121 9.59 -1.58 -6.30
C TYR A 121 8.59 -1.12 -7.36
N LEU A 122 8.91 -1.46 -8.61
CA LEU A 122 8.05 -1.32 -9.79
C LEU A 122 7.93 -2.70 -10.44
N THR A 123 6.69 -3.10 -10.75
CA THR A 123 6.43 -4.21 -11.66
C THR A 123 7.03 -3.92 -13.03
N LYS A 124 7.13 -4.96 -13.88
CA LYS A 124 7.61 -4.78 -15.26
C LYS A 124 6.78 -3.74 -16.01
N TYR A 125 5.46 -3.80 -15.87
CA TYR A 125 4.52 -2.88 -16.52
C TYR A 125 4.73 -1.44 -16.05
N GLU A 126 4.73 -1.20 -14.73
CA GLU A 126 4.98 0.14 -14.18
C GLU A 126 6.34 0.69 -14.60
N ARG A 127 7.37 -0.16 -14.67
CA ARG A 127 8.69 0.25 -15.12
C ARG A 127 8.71 0.67 -16.59
N GLU A 128 7.91 0.03 -17.44
CA GLU A 128 7.76 0.40 -18.85
C GLU A 128 7.05 1.76 -18.96
N GLU A 129 5.95 1.94 -18.25
CA GLU A 129 5.19 3.21 -18.18
C GLU A 129 6.05 4.36 -17.65
N PHE A 130 6.85 4.13 -16.60
CA PHE A 130 7.74 5.16 -16.05
C PHE A 130 8.82 5.60 -17.06
N LYS A 131 9.30 4.69 -17.91
CA LYS A 131 10.26 5.02 -18.98
C LYS A 131 9.60 5.81 -20.10
N GLU A 132 8.40 5.40 -20.52
CA GLU A 132 7.64 6.10 -21.56
C GLU A 132 7.29 7.54 -21.16
N ASN A 133 7.04 7.76 -19.87
CA ASN A 133 6.82 9.09 -19.29
C ASN A 133 8.14 9.86 -18.98
N GLY A 134 9.31 9.27 -19.21
CA GLY A 134 10.61 9.91 -19.00
C GLY A 134 10.97 10.16 -17.53
N TRP A 135 10.45 9.36 -16.61
CA TRP A 135 10.69 9.51 -15.17
C TRP A 135 11.89 8.70 -14.66
N ILE A 136 12.33 7.69 -15.42
CA ILE A 136 13.52 6.86 -15.16
C ILE A 136 14.26 6.54 -16.46
#